data_AF-A0A2S1QCW9-F1
#
_entry.id   AF-A0A2S1QCW9-F1
#
_cell.length_a   1.000
_cell.length_b   1.000
_cell.length_c   1.000
_cell.angle_alpha   90.00
_cell.angle_beta   90.00
_cell.angle_gamma   90.00
#
_symmetry.space_group_name_H-M   'P 1'
#
loop_
_entity.id
_entity.type
_entity.pdbx_description
1 polymer ?
#
loop_
_entity_poly.entity_id
_entity_poly.type
_entity_poly.pdbx_seq_one_letter_code
_entity_poly.pdbx_strand_id
1 'polypeptide(L)'
;MHFNFYYTFVKNLYLLLILAITLGCTQSNEEKLSHISGYWEIASIENPAGQVKEFSMSQNIDFFEVNADGKGVRKKVQPNVVGEFTTSQSSENINVVYKDDLLLLEYATAMDTWQETVKKATTDELVLINEDGLIYTYRKYTPLALD
;
A
#
# COMPACT_ATOMS: atom_id res chain seq x y z
N MET A 1 26.53 -9.54 -49.29
CA MET A 1 26.56 -10.31 -48.02
C MET A 1 26.38 -9.44 -46.77
N HIS A 2 26.79 -8.15 -46.77
CA HIS A 2 26.66 -7.24 -45.62
C HIS A 2 25.21 -6.88 -45.19
N PHE A 3 24.26 -6.83 -46.13
CA PHE A 3 22.88 -6.38 -45.85
C PHE A 3 22.09 -7.36 -44.97
N ASN A 4 22.27 -8.67 -45.18
CA ASN A 4 21.60 -9.72 -44.38
C ASN A 4 22.15 -9.81 -42.95
N PHE A 5 23.42 -9.44 -42.74
CA PHE A 5 24.05 -9.48 -41.42
C PHE A 5 23.50 -8.36 -40.52
N TYR A 6 23.35 -7.15 -41.07
CA TYR A 6 22.73 -6.01 -40.38
C TYR A 6 21.26 -6.29 -40.04
N TYR A 7 20.49 -6.85 -40.97
CA TYR A 7 19.08 -7.19 -40.73
C TYR A 7 18.89 -8.23 -39.62
N THR A 8 19.78 -9.24 -39.57
CA THR A 8 19.78 -10.26 -38.51
C THR A 8 20.18 -9.69 -37.15
N PHE A 9 21.15 -8.77 -37.13
CA PHE A 9 21.61 -8.08 -35.92
C PHE A 9 20.52 -7.17 -35.32
N VAL A 10 19.86 -6.36 -36.15
CA VAL A 10 18.77 -5.46 -35.72
C VAL A 10 17.55 -6.25 -35.24
N LYS A 11 17.23 -7.39 -35.88
CA LYS A 11 16.15 -8.29 -35.46
C LYS A 11 16.42 -8.93 -34.08
N ASN A 12 17.66 -9.35 -33.81
CA ASN A 12 18.04 -9.89 -32.50
C ASN A 12 18.04 -8.82 -31.40
N LEU A 13 18.43 -7.58 -31.73
CA LEU A 13 18.37 -6.44 -30.80
C LEU A 13 16.93 -6.04 -30.47
N TYR A 14 16.03 -6.07 -31.46
CA TYR A 14 14.59 -5.87 -31.24
C TYR A 14 13.98 -6.96 -30.35
N LEU A 15 14.40 -8.23 -30.52
CA LEU A 15 13.93 -9.33 -29.69
C LEU A 15 14.38 -9.18 -28.22
N LEU A 16 15.63 -8.73 -28.00
CA LEU A 16 16.17 -8.44 -26.67
C LEU A 16 15.48 -7.24 -26.01
N LEU A 17 15.14 -6.20 -26.78
CA LEU A 17 14.41 -5.04 -26.29
C LEU A 17 12.97 -5.39 -25.89
N ILE A 18 12.29 -6.26 -26.64
CA ILE A 18 10.93 -6.74 -26.32
C ILE A 18 10.95 -7.64 -25.07
N LEU A 19 11.99 -8.48 -24.90
CA LEU A 19 12.13 -9.33 -23.71
C LEU A 19 12.39 -8.50 -22.44
N ALA A 20 13.15 -7.40 -22.55
CA ALA A 20 13.46 -6.50 -21.44
C ALA A 20 12.25 -5.74 -20.88
N ILE A 21 11.20 -5.51 -21.69
CA ILE A 21 10.00 -4.75 -21.28
C ILE A 21 9.07 -5.59 -20.38
N THR A 22 9.28 -6.92 -20.29
CA THR A 22 8.39 -7.82 -19.53
C THR A 22 8.82 -8.08 -18.08
N LEU A 23 9.91 -7.48 -17.61
CA LEU A 23 10.36 -7.58 -16.21
C LEU A 23 9.72 -6.49 -15.32
N GLY A 24 8.43 -6.23 -15.50
CA GLY A 24 7.67 -5.46 -14.53
C GLY A 24 7.64 -6.24 -13.21
N CYS A 25 8.45 -5.85 -12.24
CA CYS A 25 8.49 -6.51 -10.94
C CYS A 25 7.15 -6.25 -10.21
N THR A 26 6.28 -7.25 -10.18
CA THR A 26 5.08 -7.20 -9.34
C THR A 26 5.47 -7.62 -7.92
N GLN A 27 5.18 -6.75 -6.95
CA GLN A 27 5.45 -7.04 -5.55
C GLN A 27 4.67 -8.29 -5.09
N SER A 28 5.35 -9.23 -4.45
CA SER A 28 4.68 -10.44 -3.89
C SER A 28 3.78 -10.07 -2.71
N ASN A 29 2.84 -10.95 -2.36
CA ASN A 29 1.95 -10.70 -1.23
C ASN A 29 2.70 -10.78 0.11
N GLU A 30 3.75 -11.59 0.19
CA GLU A 30 4.66 -11.68 1.33
C GLU A 30 5.45 -10.38 1.51
N GLU A 31 6.00 -9.84 0.42
CA GLU A 31 6.67 -8.54 0.43
C GLU A 31 5.72 -7.43 0.88
N LYS A 32 4.49 -7.38 0.32
CA LYS A 32 3.48 -6.39 0.74
C LYS A 32 3.20 -6.52 2.24
N LEU A 33 2.87 -7.72 2.72
CA LEU A 33 2.51 -7.96 4.11
C LEU A 33 3.61 -7.51 5.07
N SER A 34 4.88 -7.75 4.71
CA SER A 34 6.04 -7.35 5.53
C SER A 34 6.17 -5.84 5.77
N HIS A 35 5.50 -5.02 4.95
CA HIS A 35 5.55 -3.56 5.01
C HIS A 35 4.27 -2.91 5.55
N ILE A 36 3.22 -3.67 5.89
CA ILE A 36 1.95 -3.10 6.37
C ILE A 36 2.09 -2.48 7.76
N SER A 37 2.75 -3.18 8.68
CA SER A 37 2.83 -2.75 10.08
C SER A 37 3.54 -1.39 10.23
N GLY A 38 2.95 -0.50 11.02
CA GLY A 38 3.51 0.81 11.36
C GLY A 38 2.48 1.93 11.38
N TYR A 39 2.99 3.16 11.40
CA TYR A 39 2.20 4.39 11.48
C TYR A 39 2.09 5.03 10.10
N TRP A 40 0.86 5.31 9.67
CA TRP A 40 0.55 5.74 8.32
C TRP A 40 -0.34 6.97 8.32
N GLU A 41 0.00 7.94 7.48
CA GLU A 41 -0.75 9.18 7.29
C GLU A 41 -1.38 9.17 5.90
N ILE A 42 -2.68 9.47 5.79
CA ILE A 42 -3.35 9.57 4.49
C ILE A 42 -2.75 10.76 3.71
N ALA A 43 -2.15 10.46 2.56
CA ALA A 43 -1.58 11.45 1.66
C ALA A 43 -2.59 11.91 0.60
N SER A 44 -3.37 10.97 0.05
CA SER A 44 -4.42 11.29 -0.91
C SER A 44 -5.53 10.24 -0.93
N ILE A 45 -6.69 10.65 -1.44
CA ILE A 45 -7.82 9.77 -1.76
C ILE A 45 -8.19 10.01 -3.22
N GLU A 46 -8.24 8.95 -4.01
CA GLU A 46 -8.72 8.96 -5.40
C GLU A 46 -10.02 8.18 -5.50
N ASN A 47 -11.00 8.73 -6.23
CA ASN A 47 -12.26 8.05 -6.49
C ASN A 47 -12.26 7.25 -7.82
N PRO A 48 -13.24 6.37 -8.06
CA PRO A 48 -13.32 5.61 -9.32
C PRO A 48 -13.41 6.46 -10.60
N ALA A 49 -13.75 7.74 -10.48
CA ALA A 49 -13.75 8.70 -11.60
C ALA A 49 -12.37 9.36 -11.84
N GLY A 50 -11.34 8.99 -11.06
CA GLY A 50 -9.98 9.52 -11.14
C GLY A 50 -9.79 10.89 -10.47
N GLN A 51 -10.77 11.36 -9.69
CA GLN A 51 -10.63 12.63 -8.96
C GLN A 51 -9.81 12.39 -7.69
N VAL A 52 -8.73 13.16 -7.55
CA VAL A 52 -7.79 13.05 -6.42
C VAL A 52 -7.99 14.21 -5.45
N LYS A 53 -8.09 13.89 -4.17
CA LYS A 53 -7.99 14.84 -3.06
C LYS A 53 -6.71 14.59 -2.30
N GLU A 54 -5.79 15.56 -2.33
CA GLU A 54 -4.52 15.51 -1.59
C GLU A 54 -4.64 16.16 -0.21
N PHE A 55 -3.83 15.68 0.72
CA PHE A 55 -3.74 16.19 2.08
C PHE A 55 -2.28 16.54 2.38
N SER A 56 -2.00 17.76 2.81
CA SER A 56 -0.65 18.17 3.19
C SER A 56 -0.25 17.64 4.57
N MET A 57 -1.23 17.52 5.48
CA MET A 57 -1.09 17.02 6.85
C MET A 57 -2.44 16.47 7.32
N SER A 58 -2.43 15.32 7.98
CA SER A 58 -3.58 14.70 8.63
C SER A 58 -3.44 14.81 10.14
N GLN A 59 -4.55 15.17 10.81
CA GLN A 59 -4.60 15.16 12.27
C GLN A 59 -4.65 13.75 12.86
N ASN A 60 -5.03 12.76 12.04
CA ASN A 60 -5.18 11.37 12.45
C ASN A 60 -4.19 10.49 11.71
N ILE A 61 -3.53 9.62 12.46
CA ILE A 61 -2.61 8.59 11.97
C ILE A 61 -3.30 7.24 12.14
N ASP A 62 -3.18 6.37 11.15
CA ASP A 62 -3.61 4.98 11.28
C ASP A 62 -2.40 4.13 11.65
N PHE A 63 -2.51 3.47 12.80
CA PHE A 63 -1.55 2.46 13.25
C PHE A 63 -2.05 1.09 12.82
N PHE A 64 -1.19 0.35 12.11
CA PHE A 64 -1.42 -1.03 11.71
C PHE A 64 -0.41 -1.93 12.40
N GLU A 65 -0.89 -3.05 12.93
CA GLU A 65 -0.05 -4.12 13.45
C GLU A 65 -0.61 -5.44 12.96
N VAL A 66 0.19 -6.20 12.22
CA VAL A 66 -0.17 -7.53 11.72
C VAL A 66 0.87 -8.54 12.18
N ASN A 67 0.41 -9.60 12.81
CA ASN A 67 1.23 -10.70 13.31
C ASN A 67 1.52 -11.72 12.22
N ALA A 68 2.48 -12.61 12.49
CA ALA A 68 2.88 -13.68 11.57
C ALA A 68 1.76 -14.68 11.23
N ASP A 69 0.74 -14.80 12.07
CA ASP A 69 -0.45 -15.64 11.81
C ASP A 69 -1.53 -14.93 10.96
N GLY A 70 -1.24 -13.73 10.47
CA GLY A 70 -2.15 -12.92 9.65
C GLY A 70 -3.21 -12.16 10.45
N LYS A 71 -3.20 -12.24 11.78
CA LYS A 71 -4.11 -11.47 12.63
C LYS A 71 -3.48 -10.18 13.08
N GLY A 72 -4.29 -9.15 13.23
CA GLY A 72 -3.76 -7.83 13.57
C GLY A 72 -4.80 -6.88 14.13
N VAL A 73 -4.40 -5.62 14.24
CA VAL A 73 -5.26 -4.51 14.60
C VAL A 73 -4.95 -3.27 13.78
N ARG A 74 -5.99 -2.50 13.47
CA ARG A 74 -5.90 -1.10 13.04
C ARG A 74 -6.45 -0.20 14.14
N LYS A 75 -5.75 0.89 14.43
CA LYS A 75 -6.18 1.91 15.39
C LYS A 75 -5.97 3.29 14.80
N LYS A 76 -6.93 4.19 15.03
CA LYS A 76 -6.73 5.61 14.77
C LYS A 76 -6.08 6.26 15.99
N VAL A 77 -4.96 6.94 15.77
CA VAL A 77 -4.19 7.58 16.82
C VAL A 77 -3.90 9.03 16.47
N GLN A 78 -3.79 9.87 17.48
CA GLN A 78 -3.36 11.25 17.35
C GLN A 78 -2.05 11.46 18.10
N PRO A 79 -1.00 11.98 17.47
CA PRO A 79 0.22 12.36 18.18
C PRO A 79 -0.08 13.57 19.08
N ASN A 80 0.30 13.50 20.35
CA ASN A 80 0.30 14.66 21.25
C ASN A 80 1.57 15.51 21.01
N VAL A 81 1.62 16.71 21.62
CA VAL A 81 2.72 17.68 21.45
C VAL A 81 4.09 17.13 21.88
N VAL A 82 4.13 16.03 22.65
CA VAL A 82 5.34 15.38 23.15
C VAL A 82 5.65 14.08 22.37
N GLY A 83 4.85 13.76 21.34
CA GLY A 83 5.03 12.57 20.49
C GLY A 83 4.41 11.28 21.05
N GLU A 84 3.68 11.32 22.16
CA GLU A 84 2.90 10.16 22.63
C GLU A 84 1.54 10.11 21.93
N PHE A 85 1.04 8.91 21.65
CA PHE A 85 -0.22 8.74 20.96
C PHE A 85 -1.40 8.70 21.94
N THR A 86 -2.39 9.58 21.75
CA THR A 86 -3.72 9.37 22.33
C THR A 86 -4.48 8.42 21.41
N THR A 87 -4.80 7.23 21.90
CA THR A 87 -5.59 6.25 21.14
C THR A 87 -7.06 6.61 21.25
N SER A 88 -7.78 6.71 20.13
CA SER A 88 -9.24 6.59 20.22
C SER A 88 -9.57 5.18 20.72
N GLN A 89 -10.62 5.03 21.52
CA GLN A 89 -11.05 3.73 22.09
C GLN A 89 -11.47 2.70 21.02
N SER A 90 -11.47 3.06 19.73
CA SER A 90 -11.89 2.22 18.61
C SER A 90 -10.71 1.49 17.99
N SER A 91 -10.60 0.19 18.27
CA SER A 91 -9.69 -0.74 17.59
C SER A 91 -10.50 -1.60 16.62
N GLU A 92 -9.92 -1.85 15.45
CA GLU A 92 -10.48 -2.71 14.42
C GLU A 92 -9.60 -3.96 14.32
N ASN A 93 -10.19 -5.15 14.39
CA ASN A 93 -9.43 -6.39 14.22
C ASN A 93 -9.11 -6.57 12.74
N ILE A 94 -7.89 -7.00 12.43
CA ILE A 94 -7.46 -7.35 11.06
C ILE A 94 -7.37 -8.86 10.95
N ASN A 95 -7.88 -9.40 9.84
CA ASN A 95 -7.60 -10.73 9.34
C ASN A 95 -7.05 -10.63 7.91
N VAL A 96 -5.85 -11.14 7.68
CA VAL A 96 -5.24 -11.17 6.35
C VAL A 96 -5.78 -12.35 5.56
N VAL A 97 -6.29 -12.06 4.36
CA VAL A 97 -6.80 -13.08 3.43
C VAL A 97 -6.07 -13.00 2.11
N TYR A 98 -5.66 -14.17 1.62
CA TYR A 98 -5.09 -14.34 0.28
C TYR A 98 -6.17 -14.85 -0.65
N LYS A 99 -6.43 -14.12 -1.73
CA LYS A 99 -7.40 -14.51 -2.76
C LYS A 99 -6.76 -14.37 -4.13
N ASP A 100 -6.42 -15.51 -4.73
CA ASP A 100 -5.61 -15.56 -5.95
C ASP A 100 -4.29 -14.78 -5.74
N ASP A 101 -4.01 -13.79 -6.59
CA ASP A 101 -2.83 -12.92 -6.49
C ASP A 101 -3.06 -11.71 -5.57
N LEU A 102 -4.21 -11.60 -4.90
CA LEU A 102 -4.56 -10.47 -4.06
C LEU A 102 -4.26 -10.73 -2.57
N LEU A 103 -3.75 -9.69 -1.91
CA LEU A 103 -3.66 -9.58 -0.46
C LEU A 103 -4.79 -8.67 0.02
N LEU A 104 -5.68 -9.21 0.85
CA LEU A 104 -6.82 -8.51 1.43
C LEU A 104 -6.60 -8.32 2.93
N LEU A 105 -6.99 -7.15 3.44
CA LEU A 105 -7.16 -6.88 4.86
C LEU A 105 -8.66 -6.86 5.15
N GLU A 106 -9.15 -7.87 5.86
CA GLU A 106 -10.51 -7.86 6.40
C GLU A 106 -10.50 -7.21 7.78
N TYR A 107 -11.35 -6.21 7.96
CA TYR A 107 -11.52 -5.49 9.21
C TYR A 107 -12.82 -5.90 9.89
N ALA A 108 -12.80 -5.97 11.20
CA ALA A 108 -14.00 -6.22 12.00
C ALA A 108 -14.04 -5.38 13.27
N THR A 109 -15.23 -4.86 13.56
CA THR A 109 -15.63 -4.31 14.86
C THR A 109 -16.78 -5.14 15.43
N ALA A 110 -17.29 -4.79 16.61
CA ALA A 110 -18.49 -5.44 17.15
C ALA A 110 -19.75 -5.19 16.29
N MET A 111 -19.73 -4.17 15.43
CA MET A 111 -20.92 -3.70 14.72
C MET A 111 -20.85 -3.92 13.20
N ASP A 112 -19.65 -4.01 12.64
CA ASP A 112 -19.46 -3.97 11.20
C ASP A 112 -18.18 -4.68 10.75
N THR A 113 -18.15 -5.04 9.46
CA THR A 113 -17.02 -5.68 8.79
C THR A 113 -16.87 -5.12 7.39
N TRP A 114 -15.63 -4.88 6.97
CA TRP A 114 -15.31 -4.44 5.61
C TRP A 114 -13.93 -4.96 5.21
N GLN A 115 -13.53 -4.77 3.96
CA GLN A 115 -12.21 -5.20 3.49
C GLN A 115 -11.55 -4.14 2.61
N GLU A 116 -10.23 -4.19 2.56
CA GLU A 116 -9.42 -3.42 1.62
C GLU A 116 -8.41 -4.33 0.91
N THR A 117 -8.18 -4.07 -0.37
CA THR A 117 -7.11 -4.71 -1.14
C THR A 117 -5.81 -3.95 -0.97
N VAL A 118 -4.72 -4.66 -0.64
CA VAL A 118 -3.37 -4.10 -0.59
C VAL A 118 -2.81 -4.02 -2.01
N LYS A 119 -2.88 -2.84 -2.61
CA LYS A 119 -2.35 -2.59 -3.96
C LYS A 119 -0.82 -2.53 -3.94
N LYS A 120 -0.24 -1.85 -2.95
CA LYS A 120 1.20 -1.65 -2.79
C LYS A 120 1.52 -1.42 -1.31
N ALA A 121 2.64 -1.95 -0.82
CA ALA A 121 3.14 -1.63 0.51
C ALA A 121 4.67 -1.67 0.51
N THR A 122 5.31 -0.55 0.76
CA THR A 122 6.77 -0.42 0.87
C THR A 122 7.12 0.21 2.21
N THR A 123 8.41 0.45 2.47
CA THR A 123 8.85 1.18 3.66
C THR A 123 8.20 2.56 3.80
N ASP A 124 7.92 3.23 2.68
CA ASP A 124 7.53 4.65 2.66
C ASP A 124 6.08 4.90 2.21
N GLU A 125 5.45 3.92 1.54
CA GLU A 125 4.14 4.09 0.92
C GLU A 125 3.27 2.85 1.14
N LEU A 126 2.01 3.07 1.51
CA LEU A 126 0.98 2.04 1.58
C LEU A 126 -0.21 2.50 0.72
N VAL A 127 -0.71 1.62 -0.15
CA VAL A 127 -1.86 1.93 -1.03
C VAL A 127 -2.93 0.86 -0.86
N LEU A 128 -4.10 1.28 -0.39
CA LEU A 128 -5.25 0.44 -0.09
C LEU A 128 -6.42 0.81 -0.99
N ILE A 129 -7.18 -0.18 -1.44
CA ILE A 129 -8.41 0.00 -2.21
C ILE A 129 -9.58 -0.55 -1.40
N ASN A 130 -10.58 0.27 -1.09
CA ASN A 130 -11.78 -0.21 -0.38
C ASN A 130 -12.81 -0.84 -1.35
N GLU A 131 -13.92 -1.34 -0.80
CA GLU A 131 -14.97 -2.02 -1.56
C GLU A 131 -15.69 -1.11 -2.58
N ASP A 132 -15.70 0.20 -2.35
CA ASP A 132 -16.26 1.20 -3.27
C ASP A 132 -15.27 1.61 -4.38
N GLY A 133 -14.05 1.07 -4.38
CA GLY A 133 -13.00 1.42 -5.32
C GLY A 133 -12.30 2.76 -5.02
N LEU A 134 -12.47 3.33 -3.82
CA LEU A 134 -11.64 4.44 -3.36
C LEU A 134 -10.22 3.95 -3.13
N ILE A 135 -9.25 4.70 -3.64
CA ILE A 135 -7.83 4.42 -3.46
C ILE A 135 -7.29 5.37 -2.40
N TYR A 136 -6.83 4.80 -1.29
CA TYR A 136 -6.16 5.52 -0.21
C TYR A 136 -4.66 5.35 -0.38
N THR A 137 -3.97 6.46 -0.64
CA THR A 137 -2.51 6.49 -0.64
C THR A 137 -2.04 7.04 0.70
N TYR A 138 -1.24 6.27 1.41
CA TYR A 138 -0.64 6.64 2.68
C TYR A 138 0.86 6.88 2.51
N ARG A 139 1.39 7.82 3.29
CA ARG A 139 2.83 8.01 3.50
C ARG A 139 3.21 7.55 4.90
N LYS A 140 4.44 7.10 5.08
CA LYS A 140 4.93 6.74 6.42
C LYS A 140 4.88 7.96 7.34
N TYR A 141 4.30 7.80 8.53
CA TYR A 141 4.28 8.88 9.51
C TYR A 141 5.68 9.11 10.08
N THR A 142 6.12 10.36 10.04
CA THR A 142 7.32 10.85 10.72
C THR A 142 6.91 11.99 11.64
N PRO A 143 7.22 11.93 12.95
CA PRO A 143 7.00 13.07 13.83
C PRO A 143 7.68 14.33 13.27
N LEU A 144 7.01 15.47 13.34
CA LEU A 144 7.64 16.75 13.05
C LEU A 144 8.70 16.99 14.12
N ALA A 145 9.97 17.08 13.73
CA ALA A 145 11.00 17.63 14.60
C ALA A 145 10.68 19.12 14.79
N LEU A 146 10.34 19.49 16.03
CA LEU A 146 10.34 20.89 16.45
C LEU A 146 11.74 21.16 16.99
N ASP A 147 12.59 21.78 16.18
CA ASP A 147 13.89 22.31 16.58
C ASP A 147 13.73 23.55 17.47
#